data_AF-A0A662RQS3-F1
#
_entry.id   AF-A0A662RQS3-F1
#
_cell.length_a   1.000
_cell.length_b   1.000
_cell.length_c   1.000
_cell.angle_alpha   90.00
_cell.angle_beta   90.00
_cell.angle_gamma   90.00
#
_symmetry.space_group_name_H-M   'P 1'
#
loop_
_entity.id
_entity.type
_entity.pdbx_description
1 polymer ?
#
loop_
_entity_poly.entity_id
_entity_poly.type
_entity_poly.pdbx_seq_one_letter_code
_entity_poly.pdbx_strand_id
1 'polypeptide(L)'
;MGNVSKALALLPDESVDCVVTSPPYWKQRDYKHPEQIGQEDSYLEYIKTLVDVFKGMRRVLKSTGTFFLNVGYKYQNKELLLIPELLAAELQKNDWALLNKIIWNKPNAMPSSVESRFTNVYEPVFLFVREESKYKYYLSVDELRLPISNFTVDKRPADIVGLTVKNTLFKDKKGKDEGYVEKVYRTKDGNILALVKWESGEESLIIANNFMKKSQIEIDLVCPKCGKNIRSDVDINEHNCKEFPIPKLPPKIDFNDKEELKSISKSSFFTTARSYNGKYKISPDNRGASPGARKSLFGEYLVLQRRYNILQPIIADYLRFWRKKKNITTKEIDKLLGYSDTAGHWFRKDTGSWGRGGSIPLPDDWFRLKEILGFDDIYDRLVTEYHLVLQTVKPYPEGKNPGDVWDIKTQPFPEAHFATFPEELVRRCILAGCPQEGIVLDPFAGSGTTGKVAQDLRREAILIELIPEYLNIIKKRCRNVKEVIYVE
;
A
#
# COMPACT_ATOMS: atom_id res chain seq x y z
N MET A 1 -22.30 6.37 -29.14
CA MET A 1 -21.95 6.23 -30.57
C MET A 1 -21.78 7.62 -31.16
N GLY A 2 -20.68 7.91 -31.85
CA GLY A 2 -20.42 9.20 -32.46
C GLY A 2 -19.01 9.73 -32.17
N ASN A 3 -18.73 10.95 -32.62
CA ASN A 3 -17.44 11.62 -32.43
C ASN A 3 -17.04 11.69 -30.95
N VAL A 4 -15.80 11.32 -30.65
CA VAL A 4 -15.29 11.23 -29.27
C VAL A 4 -15.37 12.55 -28.52
N SER A 5 -15.01 13.67 -29.13
CA SER A 5 -15.03 14.98 -28.48
C SER A 5 -16.45 15.43 -28.17
N LYS A 6 -17.39 15.18 -29.10
CA LYS A 6 -18.81 15.48 -28.88
C LYS A 6 -19.40 14.61 -27.78
N ALA A 7 -19.09 13.31 -27.77
CA ALA A 7 -19.56 12.39 -26.75
C ALA A 7 -19.01 12.72 -25.36
N LEU A 8 -17.72 13.08 -25.26
CA LEU A 8 -17.11 13.55 -24.00
C LEU A 8 -17.79 14.81 -23.48
N ALA A 9 -18.27 15.71 -24.35
CA ALA A 9 -18.98 16.92 -23.94
C ALA A 9 -20.33 16.65 -23.27
N LEU A 10 -20.96 15.50 -23.54
CA LEU A 10 -22.21 15.09 -22.89
C LEU A 10 -21.99 14.48 -21.49
N LEU A 11 -20.78 14.03 -21.19
CA LEU A 11 -20.48 13.43 -19.89
C LEU A 11 -20.31 14.49 -18.81
N PRO A 12 -20.84 14.30 -17.59
CA PRO A 12 -20.64 15.23 -16.48
C PRO A 12 -19.17 15.32 -16.05
N ASP A 13 -18.81 16.46 -15.46
CA ASP A 13 -17.51 16.65 -14.79
C ASP A 13 -17.33 15.59 -13.70
N GLU A 14 -16.10 15.11 -13.53
CA GLU A 14 -15.72 14.19 -12.46
C GLU A 14 -16.66 12.97 -12.31
N SER A 15 -17.14 12.43 -13.44
CA SER A 15 -18.08 11.31 -13.46
C SER A 15 -17.41 9.94 -13.55
N VAL A 16 -16.15 9.85 -13.98
CA VAL A 16 -15.47 8.55 -14.18
C VAL A 16 -14.27 8.37 -13.26
N ASP A 17 -14.04 7.14 -12.80
CA ASP A 17 -12.97 6.79 -11.87
C ASP A 17 -11.68 6.36 -12.57
N CYS A 18 -11.82 5.71 -13.73
CA CYS A 18 -10.68 5.19 -14.47
C CYS A 18 -10.91 5.29 -15.98
N VAL A 19 -9.89 5.66 -16.73
CA VAL A 19 -9.88 5.53 -18.19
C VAL A 19 -8.89 4.45 -18.57
N VAL A 20 -9.31 3.51 -19.41
CA VAL A 20 -8.42 2.51 -20.02
C VAL A 20 -8.71 2.50 -21.51
N THR A 21 -7.72 2.85 -22.33
CA THR A 21 -7.97 3.02 -23.77
C THR A 21 -6.73 2.79 -24.62
N SER A 22 -7.00 2.54 -25.90
CA SER A 22 -6.03 2.49 -26.98
C SER A 22 -6.61 3.22 -28.19
N PRO A 23 -6.15 4.45 -28.50
CA PRO A 23 -6.66 5.20 -29.64
C PRO A 23 -6.30 4.52 -30.96
N PRO A 24 -7.00 4.84 -32.07
CA PRO A 24 -6.60 4.41 -33.41
C PRO A 24 -5.16 4.81 -33.73
N TYR A 25 -4.27 3.84 -33.99
CA TYR A 25 -2.86 4.15 -34.27
C TYR A 25 -2.69 4.85 -35.62
N TRP A 26 -1.84 5.88 -35.66
CA TRP A 26 -1.59 6.67 -36.87
C TRP A 26 -1.19 5.80 -38.08
N LYS A 27 -1.91 5.99 -39.19
CA LYS A 27 -1.79 5.28 -40.47
C LYS A 27 -1.81 3.75 -40.35
N GLN A 28 -2.35 3.22 -39.26
CA GLN A 28 -2.49 1.77 -39.07
C GLN A 28 -3.70 1.23 -39.84
N ARG A 29 -4.82 1.96 -39.84
CA ARG A 29 -6.06 1.55 -40.50
C ARG A 29 -6.90 2.76 -40.91
N ASP A 30 -7.58 2.62 -42.04
CA ASP A 30 -8.61 3.54 -42.50
C ASP A 30 -10.00 2.91 -42.24
N TYR A 31 -10.78 3.54 -41.39
CA TYR A 31 -12.17 3.18 -41.03
C TYR A 31 -13.20 3.77 -42.00
N LYS A 32 -12.77 4.49 -43.03
CA LYS A 32 -13.61 5.13 -44.06
C LYS A 32 -14.66 6.08 -43.49
N HIS A 33 -14.39 6.65 -42.31
CA HIS A 33 -15.24 7.63 -41.67
C HIS A 33 -14.55 9.01 -41.70
N PRO A 34 -15.25 10.10 -42.08
CA PRO A 34 -14.63 11.41 -42.24
C PRO A 34 -14.08 11.98 -40.91
N GLU A 35 -14.71 11.65 -39.79
CA GLU A 35 -14.27 12.10 -38.45
C GLU A 35 -13.31 11.12 -37.73
N GLN A 36 -12.76 10.13 -38.43
CA GLN A 36 -11.84 9.19 -37.80
C GLN A 36 -10.53 9.89 -37.39
N ILE A 37 -9.96 9.44 -36.28
CA ILE A 37 -8.60 9.81 -35.86
C ILE A 37 -7.61 8.77 -36.39
N GLY A 38 -6.38 9.18 -36.68
CA GLY A 38 -5.30 8.30 -37.13
C GLY A 38 -5.02 8.35 -38.64
N GLN A 39 -5.66 9.25 -39.38
CA GLN A 39 -5.43 9.48 -40.82
C GLN A 39 -4.85 10.87 -41.15
N GLU A 40 -4.46 11.63 -40.13
CA GLU A 40 -3.82 12.94 -40.26
C GLU A 40 -2.55 12.88 -41.14
N ASP A 41 -2.20 14.00 -41.78
CA ASP A 41 -1.10 14.06 -42.75
C ASP A 41 0.26 13.85 -42.09
N SER A 42 0.40 14.27 -40.83
CA SER A 42 1.60 14.03 -40.02
C SER A 42 1.28 13.38 -38.67
N TYR A 43 2.25 12.64 -38.14
CA TYR A 43 2.13 12.06 -36.79
C TYR A 43 2.07 13.14 -35.68
N LEU A 44 2.58 14.35 -35.94
CA LEU A 44 2.50 15.48 -35.02
C LEU A 44 1.08 16.04 -34.93
N GLU A 45 0.36 16.13 -36.06
CA GLU A 45 -1.06 16.49 -36.09
C GLU A 45 -1.93 15.43 -35.41
N TYR A 46 -1.62 14.16 -35.61
CA TYR A 46 -2.24 13.06 -34.87
C TYR A 46 -2.05 13.20 -33.36
N ILE A 47 -0.81 13.47 -32.90
CA ILE A 47 -0.52 13.71 -31.48
C ILE A 47 -1.33 14.90 -30.96
N LYS A 48 -1.36 16.02 -31.70
CA LYS A 48 -2.14 17.21 -31.32
C LYS A 48 -3.63 16.88 -31.17
N THR A 49 -4.18 16.15 -32.13
CA THR A 49 -5.59 15.72 -32.10
C THR A 49 -5.90 14.89 -30.86
N LEU A 50 -5.03 13.94 -30.51
CA LEU A 50 -5.19 13.15 -29.28
C LEU A 50 -5.05 13.99 -28.01
N VAL A 51 -4.11 14.94 -27.97
CA VAL A 51 -3.96 15.87 -26.84
C VAL A 51 -5.25 16.67 -26.64
N ASP A 52 -5.88 17.16 -27.71
CA ASP A 52 -7.14 17.90 -27.63
C ASP A 52 -8.29 17.03 -27.09
N VAL A 53 -8.39 15.77 -27.55
CA VAL A 53 -9.36 14.80 -27.01
C VAL A 53 -9.12 14.56 -25.52
N PHE A 54 -7.88 14.27 -25.13
CA PHE A 54 -7.55 13.96 -23.74
C PHE A 54 -7.65 15.18 -22.83
N LYS A 55 -7.50 16.41 -23.36
CA LYS A 55 -7.82 17.64 -22.62
C LYS A 55 -9.31 17.72 -22.28
N GLY A 56 -10.19 17.41 -23.23
CA GLY A 56 -11.64 17.32 -22.98
C GLY A 56 -12.01 16.21 -22.00
N MET A 57 -11.34 15.07 -22.10
CA MET A 57 -11.51 13.92 -21.20
C MET A 57 -11.08 14.22 -19.76
N ARG A 58 -10.07 15.08 -19.54
CA ARG A 58 -9.57 15.42 -18.20
C ARG A 58 -10.65 15.93 -17.26
N ARG A 59 -11.62 16.70 -17.79
CA ARG A 59 -12.79 17.21 -17.05
C ARG A 59 -13.68 16.09 -16.52
N VAL A 60 -13.88 15.05 -17.32
CA VAL A 60 -14.75 13.91 -17.02
C VAL A 60 -14.12 13.01 -15.94
N LEU A 61 -12.78 12.93 -15.90
CA LEU A 61 -12.04 12.16 -14.90
C LEU A 61 -12.09 12.82 -13.51
N LYS A 62 -12.50 12.07 -12.50
CA LYS A 62 -12.46 12.50 -11.09
C LYS A 62 -11.04 12.96 -10.70
N SER A 63 -10.93 13.89 -9.77
CA SER A 63 -9.64 14.28 -9.17
C SER A 63 -8.82 13.08 -8.65
N THR A 64 -9.48 12.03 -8.15
CA THR A 64 -8.81 10.80 -7.72
C THR A 64 -8.58 9.77 -8.82
N GLY A 65 -9.04 10.02 -10.05
CA GLY A 65 -9.07 9.03 -11.11
C GLY A 65 -7.73 8.82 -11.84
N THR A 66 -7.62 7.68 -12.52
CA THR A 66 -6.43 7.29 -13.29
C THR A 66 -6.72 7.12 -14.77
N PHE A 67 -5.71 7.32 -15.61
CA PHE A 67 -5.79 7.18 -17.06
C PHE A 67 -4.68 6.27 -17.59
N PHE A 68 -5.05 5.09 -18.07
CA PHE A 68 -4.18 4.14 -18.76
C PHE A 68 -4.30 4.30 -20.27
N LEU A 69 -3.19 4.67 -20.92
CA LEU A 69 -3.11 4.92 -22.35
C LEU A 69 -2.13 3.96 -23.01
N ASN A 70 -2.63 3.06 -23.86
CA ASN A 70 -1.80 2.19 -24.69
C ASN A 70 -1.69 2.74 -26.11
N VAL A 71 -0.46 3.06 -26.55
CA VAL A 71 -0.19 3.51 -27.92
C VAL A 71 1.04 2.80 -28.46
N GLY A 72 0.90 2.23 -29.66
CA GLY A 72 1.95 1.45 -30.32
C GLY A 72 2.94 2.30 -31.10
N TYR A 73 4.09 1.69 -31.40
CA TYR A 73 5.13 2.33 -32.19
C TYR A 73 4.83 2.31 -33.68
N LYS A 74 5.23 3.38 -34.38
CA LYS A 74 5.31 3.42 -35.84
C LYS A 74 6.67 3.80 -36.37
N TYR A 75 6.90 3.32 -37.59
CA TYR A 75 8.07 3.61 -38.39
C TYR A 75 7.65 4.31 -39.67
N GLN A 76 8.44 5.30 -40.09
CA GLN A 76 8.35 5.93 -41.40
C GLN A 76 9.78 6.07 -41.91
N ASN A 77 10.02 5.76 -43.19
CA ASN A 77 11.36 5.84 -43.80
C ASN A 77 12.46 5.10 -43.00
N LYS A 78 12.11 3.96 -42.40
CA LYS A 78 12.96 3.12 -41.51
C LYS A 78 13.31 3.72 -40.14
N GLU A 79 12.85 4.92 -39.82
CA GLU A 79 13.05 5.56 -38.52
C GLU A 79 11.90 5.29 -37.56
N LEU A 80 12.20 5.14 -36.28
CA LEU A 80 11.20 5.02 -35.22
C LEU A 80 10.67 6.43 -34.87
N LEU A 81 9.37 6.65 -35.03
CA LEU A 81 8.76 7.99 -34.90
C LEU A 81 8.56 8.45 -33.45
N LEU A 82 8.84 7.61 -32.45
CA LEU A 82 8.67 7.92 -31.02
C LEU A 82 7.27 8.48 -30.64
N ILE A 83 6.24 8.16 -31.43
CA ILE A 83 4.86 8.65 -31.21
C ILE A 83 4.40 8.47 -29.75
N PRO A 84 4.58 7.29 -29.11
CA PRO A 84 4.14 7.12 -27.73
C PRO A 84 4.84 8.07 -26.75
N GLU A 85 6.15 8.24 -26.87
CA GLU A 85 6.94 9.15 -26.01
C GLU A 85 6.59 10.61 -26.23
N LEU A 86 6.44 11.03 -27.49
CA LEU A 86 6.07 12.40 -27.84
C LEU A 86 4.66 12.73 -27.33
N LEU A 87 3.70 11.82 -27.52
CA LEU A 87 2.35 11.97 -26.97
C LEU A 87 2.37 12.10 -25.44
N ALA A 88 3.14 11.25 -24.76
CA ALA A 88 3.25 11.32 -23.30
C ALA A 88 3.85 12.66 -22.83
N ALA A 89 4.89 13.14 -23.50
CA ALA A 89 5.50 14.43 -23.21
C ALA A 89 4.54 15.61 -23.46
N GLU A 90 3.76 15.57 -24.53
CA GLU A 90 2.75 16.60 -24.81
C GLU A 90 1.60 16.56 -23.80
N LEU A 91 1.16 15.38 -23.34
CA LEU A 91 0.18 15.29 -22.26
C LEU A 91 0.70 15.89 -20.96
N GLN A 92 1.98 15.70 -20.62
CA GLN A 92 2.58 16.35 -19.44
C GLN A 92 2.58 17.88 -19.51
N LYS A 93 2.72 18.44 -20.72
CA LYS A 93 2.57 19.89 -20.96
C LYS A 93 1.12 20.38 -20.87
N ASN A 94 0.15 19.46 -20.84
CA ASN A 94 -1.28 19.74 -20.85
C ASN A 94 -1.98 19.21 -19.59
N ASP A 95 -1.35 19.43 -18.42
CA ASP A 95 -1.87 19.16 -17.07
C ASP A 95 -2.12 17.67 -16.73
N TRP A 96 -1.37 16.76 -17.35
CA TRP A 96 -1.33 15.36 -16.94
C TRP A 96 -0.02 15.03 -16.22
N ALA A 97 -0.12 14.40 -15.05
CA ALA A 97 1.04 13.81 -14.36
C ALA A 97 1.25 12.37 -14.86
N LEU A 98 2.39 12.10 -15.51
CA LEU A 98 2.80 10.73 -15.84
C LEU A 98 3.39 10.04 -14.59
N LEU A 99 2.76 8.96 -14.14
CA LEU A 99 3.23 8.18 -12.99
C LEU A 99 4.12 7.02 -13.40
N ASN A 100 3.72 6.27 -14.43
CA ASN A 100 4.47 5.10 -14.91
C ASN A 100 4.40 4.95 -16.43
N LYS A 101 5.51 4.51 -17.03
CA LYS A 101 5.55 3.91 -18.37
C LYS A 101 5.65 2.39 -18.18
N ILE A 102 4.52 1.70 -18.25
CA ILE A 102 4.45 0.24 -18.16
C ILE A 102 4.82 -0.35 -19.52
N ILE A 103 5.66 -1.37 -19.54
CA ILE A 103 6.03 -2.12 -20.73
C ILE A 103 5.13 -3.34 -20.82
N TRP A 104 4.20 -3.35 -21.76
CA TRP A 104 3.52 -4.57 -22.17
C TRP A 104 4.45 -5.36 -23.09
N ASN A 105 5.16 -6.33 -22.52
CA ASN A 105 5.94 -7.30 -23.28
C ASN A 105 4.99 -8.34 -23.90
N LYS A 106 5.18 -8.66 -25.18
CA LYS A 106 4.36 -9.62 -25.93
C LYS A 106 5.19 -10.90 -26.17
N PRO A 107 5.11 -11.94 -25.31
CA PRO A 107 5.93 -13.14 -25.44
C PRO A 107 5.68 -13.92 -26.74
N ASN A 108 4.52 -13.71 -27.36
CA ASN A 108 4.11 -14.28 -28.64
C ASN A 108 4.04 -13.20 -29.75
N ALA A 109 4.89 -12.18 -29.69
CA ALA A 109 4.99 -11.19 -30.76
C ALA A 109 5.24 -11.87 -32.11
N MET A 110 4.51 -11.45 -33.14
CA MET A 110 4.70 -11.97 -34.50
C MET A 110 6.11 -11.65 -34.98
N PRO A 111 6.88 -12.64 -35.50
CA PRO A 111 8.17 -12.39 -36.12
C PRO A 111 8.03 -11.41 -37.29
N SER A 112 8.96 -10.46 -37.39
CA SER A 112 9.03 -9.52 -38.51
C SER A 112 10.18 -9.91 -39.43
N SER A 113 9.94 -9.97 -40.75
CA SER A 113 10.98 -10.20 -41.77
C SER A 113 11.82 -8.94 -42.06
N VAL A 114 11.91 -8.01 -41.10
CA VAL A 114 12.64 -6.76 -41.27
C VAL A 114 14.10 -7.02 -40.88
N GLU A 115 15.00 -6.85 -41.83
CA GLU A 115 16.44 -7.10 -41.63
C GLU A 115 17.18 -5.87 -41.07
N SER A 116 16.63 -4.67 -41.26
CA SER A 116 17.31 -3.42 -40.93
C SER A 116 17.17 -2.97 -39.48
N ARG A 117 16.47 -3.73 -38.62
CA ARG A 117 16.24 -3.42 -37.20
C ARG A 117 15.68 -4.61 -36.44
N PHE A 118 15.73 -4.55 -35.11
CA PHE A 118 15.05 -5.53 -34.26
C PHE A 118 13.52 -5.46 -34.39
N THR A 119 12.88 -6.60 -34.20
CA THR A 119 11.42 -6.71 -34.14
C THR A 119 10.92 -5.98 -32.88
N ASN A 120 9.89 -5.14 -33.03
CA ASN A 120 9.24 -4.53 -31.88
C ASN A 120 8.32 -5.55 -31.21
N VAL A 121 8.68 -5.96 -29.99
CA VAL A 121 7.99 -7.02 -29.24
C VAL A 121 7.26 -6.50 -28.00
N TYR A 122 7.20 -5.18 -27.80
CA TYR A 122 6.50 -4.58 -26.66
C TYR A 122 5.81 -3.28 -27.05
N GLU A 123 4.81 -2.88 -26.26
CA GLU A 123 4.14 -1.59 -26.37
C GLU A 123 4.09 -0.90 -24.99
N PRO A 124 4.16 0.44 -24.93
CA PRO A 124 3.97 1.16 -23.69
C PRO A 124 2.48 1.27 -23.32
N VAL A 125 2.22 1.19 -22.02
CA VAL A 125 1.00 1.64 -21.38
C VAL A 125 1.36 2.73 -20.39
N PHE A 126 0.96 3.95 -20.66
CA PHE A 126 1.22 5.08 -19.79
C PHE A 126 0.12 5.21 -18.74
N LEU A 127 0.51 5.37 -17.49
CA LEU A 127 -0.40 5.67 -16.38
C LEU A 127 -0.29 7.16 -16.04
N PHE A 128 -1.36 7.89 -16.31
CA PHE A 128 -1.51 9.30 -15.98
C PHE A 128 -2.53 9.53 -14.87
N VAL A 129 -2.38 10.66 -14.19
CA VAL A 129 -3.41 11.29 -13.34
C VAL A 129 -3.47 12.78 -13.65
N ARG A 130 -4.48 13.48 -13.13
CA ARG A 130 -4.54 14.95 -13.22
C ARG A 130 -3.36 15.55 -12.46
N GLU A 131 -2.65 16.49 -13.08
CA GLU A 131 -1.44 17.11 -12.50
C GLU A 131 -1.71 17.72 -11.11
N GLU A 132 -2.85 18.40 -10.96
CA GLU A 132 -3.27 19.02 -9.70
C GLU A 132 -3.56 18.00 -8.57
N SER A 133 -3.80 16.74 -8.91
CA SER A 133 -4.14 15.66 -7.97
C SER A 133 -3.08 14.56 -7.88
N LYS A 134 -1.87 14.80 -8.39
CA LYS A 134 -0.76 13.81 -8.43
C LYS A 134 -0.30 13.27 -7.07
N TYR A 135 -0.73 13.87 -5.97
CA TYR A 135 -0.46 13.38 -4.60
C TYR A 135 -1.69 12.75 -3.92
N LYS A 136 -2.86 12.77 -4.56
CA LYS A 136 -4.14 12.28 -4.01
C LYS A 136 -4.97 11.62 -5.13
N TYR A 137 -4.59 10.41 -5.50
CA TYR A 137 -5.26 9.60 -6.51
C TYR A 137 -5.49 8.17 -6.00
N TYR A 138 -6.40 7.44 -6.65
CA TYR A 138 -6.66 6.04 -6.38
C TYR A 138 -5.72 5.17 -7.23
N LEU A 139 -4.95 4.30 -6.59
CA LEU A 139 -4.20 3.23 -7.25
C LEU A 139 -3.99 2.09 -6.25
N SER A 140 -4.50 0.89 -6.56
CA SER A 140 -4.34 -0.30 -5.72
C SER A 140 -3.56 -1.38 -6.45
N VAL A 141 -2.43 -1.82 -5.91
CA VAL A 141 -1.68 -2.94 -6.49
C VAL A 141 -1.96 -4.27 -5.81
N ASP A 142 -2.83 -4.29 -4.80
CA ASP A 142 -2.96 -5.41 -3.88
C ASP A 142 -3.48 -6.68 -4.58
N GLU A 143 -4.49 -6.55 -5.45
CA GLU A 143 -4.99 -7.64 -6.28
C GLU A 143 -4.03 -8.08 -7.41
N LEU A 144 -2.97 -7.30 -7.64
CA LEU A 144 -1.96 -7.55 -8.66
C LEU A 144 -0.63 -8.03 -8.08
N ARG A 145 -0.54 -8.21 -6.75
CA ARG A 145 0.70 -8.62 -6.10
C ARG A 145 1.13 -10.00 -6.57
N LEU A 146 2.42 -10.12 -6.80
CA LEU A 146 3.03 -11.39 -7.14
C LEU A 146 3.46 -12.12 -5.86
N PRO A 147 3.32 -13.45 -5.82
CA PRO A 147 3.83 -14.23 -4.70
C PRO A 147 5.34 -14.04 -4.58
N ILE A 148 5.83 -14.06 -3.35
CA ILE A 148 7.25 -13.88 -3.07
C ILE A 148 7.87 -15.28 -2.95
N SER A 149 8.43 -15.78 -4.05
CA SER A 149 9.32 -16.94 -4.02
C SER A 149 10.65 -16.54 -3.37
N ASN A 150 11.13 -17.33 -2.40
CA ASN A 150 12.49 -17.27 -1.82
C ASN A 150 12.80 -16.13 -0.82
N PHE A 151 11.79 -15.49 -0.21
CA PHE A 151 12.04 -14.54 0.88
C PHE A 151 11.68 -15.13 2.25
N THR A 152 12.38 -16.18 2.65
CA THR A 152 12.35 -16.67 4.02
C THR A 152 13.50 -16.03 4.78
N VAL A 153 13.20 -14.99 5.57
CA VAL A 153 14.07 -14.69 6.72
C VAL A 153 13.65 -15.70 7.79
N ASP A 154 14.13 -16.94 7.69
CA ASP A 154 13.91 -17.93 8.75
C ASP A 154 15.12 -17.91 9.67
N LYS A 155 15.00 -17.16 10.76
CA LYS A 155 15.99 -17.16 11.84
C LYS A 155 15.47 -18.07 12.93
N ARG A 156 16.31 -18.99 13.39
CA ARG A 156 16.03 -19.77 14.59
C ARG A 156 16.19 -18.86 15.81
N PRO A 157 15.53 -19.17 16.94
CA PRO A 157 15.70 -18.42 18.19
C PRO A 157 17.17 -18.16 18.57
N ALA A 158 18.05 -19.14 18.40
CA ALA A 158 19.47 -19.00 18.73
C ALA A 158 20.22 -17.98 17.83
N ASP A 159 19.69 -17.65 16.65
CA ASP A 159 20.35 -16.76 15.69
C ASP A 159 20.19 -15.26 16.06
N ILE A 160 19.45 -14.95 17.13
CA ILE A 160 19.30 -13.57 17.62
C ILE A 160 20.34 -13.19 18.69
N VAL A 161 21.12 -14.15 19.19
CA VAL A 161 22.23 -13.89 20.11
C VAL A 161 23.24 -12.94 19.44
N GLY A 162 23.62 -11.88 20.15
CA GLY A 162 24.54 -10.84 19.67
C GLY A 162 23.88 -9.72 18.88
N LEU A 163 22.59 -9.81 18.55
CA LEU A 163 21.89 -8.69 17.93
C LEU A 163 21.70 -7.55 18.93
N THR A 164 21.87 -6.31 18.44
CA THR A 164 21.53 -5.10 19.18
C THR A 164 20.03 -5.08 19.47
N VAL A 165 19.67 -4.65 20.68
CA VAL A 165 18.31 -4.42 21.13
C VAL A 165 18.15 -2.93 21.39
N LYS A 166 17.17 -2.29 20.76
CA LYS A 166 16.82 -0.89 21.02
C LYS A 166 15.58 -0.80 21.90
N ASN A 167 15.67 0.02 22.92
CA ASN A 167 14.58 0.33 23.81
C ASN A 167 13.67 1.37 23.15
N THR A 168 12.44 0.98 22.83
CA THR A 168 11.43 1.91 22.29
C THR A 168 10.22 2.07 23.21
N LEU A 169 10.24 1.45 24.39
CA LEU A 169 9.11 1.41 25.33
C LEU A 169 9.42 1.97 26.71
N PHE A 170 10.68 2.26 27.02
CA PHE A 170 11.07 2.88 28.29
C PHE A 170 11.91 4.12 28.00
N LYS A 171 11.87 5.08 28.94
CA LYS A 171 12.68 6.30 28.86
C LYS A 171 13.95 6.09 29.67
N ASP A 172 15.12 6.01 29.04
CA ASP A 172 16.35 6.21 29.79
C ASP A 172 16.61 7.72 29.96
N LYS A 173 16.92 8.13 31.19
CA LYS A 173 17.33 9.50 31.51
C LYS A 173 18.81 9.75 31.14
N LYS A 174 19.57 8.71 30.75
CA LYS A 174 21.02 8.78 30.50
C LYS A 174 21.45 8.34 29.09
N GLY A 175 20.54 8.19 28.13
CA GLY A 175 20.87 7.96 26.73
C GLY A 175 21.48 6.58 26.42
N LYS A 176 21.27 5.58 27.28
CA LYS A 176 21.68 4.18 27.10
C LYS A 176 20.48 3.32 26.72
N ASP A 177 19.81 3.71 25.64
CA ASP A 177 18.60 3.05 25.13
C ASP A 177 18.93 1.77 24.32
N GLU A 178 20.18 1.32 24.29
CA GLU A 178 20.62 0.16 23.54
C GLU A 178 21.22 -0.93 24.46
N GLY A 179 21.09 -2.17 24.01
CA GLY A 179 21.65 -3.35 24.63
C GLY A 179 21.92 -4.42 23.58
N TYR A 180 22.23 -5.64 24.02
CA TYR A 180 22.40 -6.77 23.11
C TYR A 180 21.86 -8.05 23.74
N VAL A 181 21.48 -9.01 22.88
CA VAL A 181 21.06 -10.33 23.36
C VAL A 181 22.30 -11.13 23.75
N GLU A 182 22.47 -11.38 25.04
CA GLU A 182 23.57 -12.20 25.56
C GLU A 182 23.26 -13.69 25.45
N LYS A 183 22.02 -14.07 25.78
CA LYS A 183 21.58 -15.47 25.82
C LYS A 183 20.15 -15.64 25.34
N VAL A 184 19.84 -16.83 24.83
CA VAL A 184 18.48 -17.24 24.48
C VAL A 184 18.16 -18.53 25.18
N TYR A 185 16.93 -18.64 25.68
CA TYR A 185 16.40 -19.79 26.41
C TYR A 185 15.10 -20.29 25.77
N ARG A 186 14.76 -21.54 26.08
CA ARG A 186 13.45 -22.13 25.82
C ARG A 186 12.85 -22.64 27.13
N THR A 187 11.62 -22.24 27.42
CA THR A 187 10.83 -22.76 28.55
C THR A 187 10.26 -24.14 28.22
N LYS A 188 9.85 -24.92 29.23
CA LYS A 188 9.17 -26.22 29.02
C LYS A 188 7.93 -26.13 28.13
N ASP A 189 7.18 -25.03 28.23
CA ASP A 189 6.00 -24.75 27.41
C ASP A 189 6.34 -24.25 25.99
N GLY A 190 7.62 -24.27 25.61
CA GLY A 190 8.09 -23.92 24.27
C GLY A 190 8.29 -22.42 24.02
N ASN A 191 8.05 -21.56 25.01
CA ASN A 191 8.32 -20.12 24.88
C ASN A 191 9.82 -19.84 24.78
N ILE A 192 10.18 -18.86 23.95
CA ILE A 192 11.53 -18.35 23.76
C ILE A 192 11.71 -17.09 24.60
N LEU A 193 12.77 -17.06 25.39
CA LEU A 193 13.19 -15.91 26.19
C LEU A 193 14.59 -15.48 25.76
N ALA A 194 14.85 -14.18 25.78
CA ALA A 194 16.17 -13.62 25.50
C ALA A 194 16.63 -12.80 26.71
N LEU A 195 17.83 -13.10 27.21
CA LEU A 195 18.51 -12.26 28.20
C LEU A 195 19.20 -11.13 27.45
N VAL A 196 18.70 -9.92 27.67
CA VAL A 196 19.24 -8.68 27.12
C VAL A 196 20.10 -8.02 28.18
N LYS A 197 21.33 -7.70 27.81
CA LYS A 197 22.23 -6.88 28.63
C LYS A 197 22.23 -5.47 28.08
N TRP A 198 21.80 -4.52 28.90
CA TRP A 198 21.71 -3.12 28.54
C TRP A 198 23.05 -2.41 28.76
N GLU A 199 23.31 -1.36 27.99
CA GLU A 199 24.49 -0.50 28.21
C GLU A 199 24.47 0.21 29.58
N SER A 200 23.28 0.30 30.20
CA SER A 200 23.12 0.75 31.59
C SER A 200 23.80 -0.18 32.59
N GLY A 201 24.04 -1.43 32.21
CA GLY A 201 24.52 -2.51 33.08
C GLY A 201 23.39 -3.39 33.62
N GLU A 202 22.13 -3.01 33.40
CA GLU A 202 20.97 -3.82 33.78
C GLU A 202 20.78 -5.02 32.85
N GLU A 203 20.14 -6.06 33.39
CA GLU A 203 19.80 -7.26 32.64
C GLU A 203 18.29 -7.44 32.64
N SER A 204 17.74 -7.87 31.52
CA SER A 204 16.31 -8.15 31.37
C SER A 204 16.10 -9.44 30.62
N LEU A 205 15.30 -10.34 31.20
CA LEU A 205 14.82 -11.52 30.50
C LEU A 205 13.51 -11.16 29.80
N ILE A 206 13.46 -11.26 28.46
CA ILE A 206 12.37 -10.72 27.64
C ILE A 206 11.84 -11.81 26.72
N ILE A 207 10.52 -11.86 26.53
CA ILE A 207 9.87 -12.79 25.59
C ILE A 207 10.34 -12.46 24.16
N ALA A 208 10.80 -13.49 23.44
CA ALA A 208 11.19 -13.39 22.04
C ALA A 208 10.40 -14.37 21.16
N ASN A 209 9.21 -14.78 21.61
CA ASN A 209 8.30 -15.58 20.79
C ASN A 209 7.99 -14.87 19.47
N ASN A 210 8.09 -15.59 18.36
CA ASN A 210 7.75 -15.06 17.03
C ASN A 210 8.42 -13.71 16.72
N PHE A 211 9.65 -13.49 17.17
CA PHE A 211 10.39 -12.22 16.96
C PHE A 211 10.44 -11.76 15.50
N MET A 212 10.23 -12.67 14.54
CA MET A 212 10.13 -12.38 13.12
C MET A 212 8.83 -11.68 12.69
N LYS A 213 7.73 -11.79 13.46
CA LYS A 213 6.44 -11.17 13.15
C LYS A 213 6.34 -9.80 13.81
N LYS A 214 5.86 -8.79 13.06
CA LYS A 214 5.53 -7.45 13.61
C LYS A 214 4.16 -7.40 14.29
N SER A 215 3.36 -8.44 14.10
CA SER A 215 1.98 -8.49 14.59
C SER A 215 2.00 -8.68 16.10
N GLN A 216 1.46 -7.69 16.80
CA GLN A 216 1.03 -7.86 18.18
C GLN A 216 -0.09 -8.92 18.20
N ILE A 217 -0.21 -9.66 19.28
CA ILE A 217 -1.28 -10.65 19.41
C ILE A 217 -2.60 -9.89 19.47
N GLU A 218 -3.58 -10.27 18.66
CA GLU A 218 -4.95 -9.74 18.77
C GLU A 218 -5.65 -10.37 19.98
N ILE A 219 -6.35 -9.55 20.74
CA ILE A 219 -6.99 -9.99 21.99
C ILE A 219 -8.48 -9.69 21.91
N ASP A 220 -9.28 -10.64 22.36
CA ASP A 220 -10.69 -10.40 22.62
C ASP A 220 -10.84 -9.59 23.92
N LEU A 221 -11.52 -8.45 23.84
CA LEU A 221 -11.98 -7.70 25.00
C LEU A 221 -13.46 -8.05 25.23
N VAL A 222 -13.78 -8.63 26.38
CA VAL A 222 -15.14 -9.17 26.64
C VAL A 222 -15.87 -8.31 27.64
N CYS A 223 -17.02 -7.78 27.25
CA CYS A 223 -17.87 -7.06 28.19
C CYS A 223 -18.38 -8.00 29.30
N PRO A 224 -18.14 -7.72 30.59
CA PRO A 224 -18.61 -8.57 31.67
C PRO A 224 -20.14 -8.55 31.82
N LYS A 225 -20.81 -7.51 31.31
CA LYS A 225 -22.27 -7.36 31.41
C LYS A 225 -23.03 -8.14 30.34
N CYS A 226 -22.61 -8.05 29.08
CA CYS A 226 -23.36 -8.62 27.95
C CYS A 226 -22.62 -9.76 27.22
N GLY A 227 -21.36 -10.02 27.54
CA GLY A 227 -20.55 -11.06 26.90
C GLY A 227 -20.09 -10.74 25.47
N LYS A 228 -20.43 -9.57 24.90
CA LYS A 228 -19.97 -9.18 23.56
C LYS A 228 -18.44 -9.07 23.52
N ASN A 229 -17.84 -9.63 22.46
CA ASN A 229 -16.43 -9.43 22.14
C ASN A 229 -16.24 -8.11 21.40
N ILE A 230 -15.25 -7.32 21.81
CA ILE A 230 -14.89 -6.04 21.22
C ILE A 230 -13.51 -6.20 20.59
N ARG A 231 -13.43 -6.07 19.26
CA ARG A 231 -12.20 -6.28 18.46
C ARG A 231 -11.79 -5.06 17.65
N SER A 232 -12.70 -4.10 17.46
CA SER A 232 -12.52 -2.95 16.58
C SER A 232 -13.18 -1.69 17.14
N ASP A 233 -12.87 -0.54 16.54
CA ASP A 233 -13.53 0.73 16.85
C ASP A 233 -15.04 0.72 16.52
N VAL A 234 -15.45 -0.08 15.52
CA VAL A 234 -16.87 -0.27 15.19
C VAL A 234 -17.59 -0.97 16.35
N ASP A 235 -17.01 -2.04 16.89
CA ASP A 235 -17.58 -2.77 18.02
C ASP A 235 -17.74 -1.87 19.26
N ILE A 236 -16.77 -0.98 19.50
CA ILE A 236 -16.82 0.01 20.58
C ILE A 236 -18.01 0.94 20.41
N ASN A 237 -18.23 1.47 19.21
CA ASN A 237 -19.31 2.42 18.94
C ASN A 237 -20.70 1.78 19.02
N GLU A 238 -20.82 0.50 18.69
CA GLU A 238 -22.07 -0.25 18.81
C GLU A 238 -22.34 -0.80 20.22
N HIS A 239 -21.34 -0.75 21.11
CA HIS A 239 -21.42 -1.33 22.44
C HIS A 239 -21.91 -0.30 23.49
N ASN A 240 -23.13 -0.50 23.97
CA ASN A 240 -23.81 0.44 24.88
C ASN A 240 -23.65 0.13 26.38
N CYS A 241 -22.87 -0.89 26.79
CA CYS A 241 -22.70 -1.15 28.22
C CYS A 241 -21.68 -0.17 28.83
N LYS A 242 -21.92 0.20 30.09
CA LYS A 242 -21.06 1.11 30.87
C LYS A 242 -19.85 0.42 31.53
N GLU A 243 -19.78 -0.90 31.46
CA GLU A 243 -18.68 -1.69 32.04
C GLU A 243 -17.46 -1.71 31.12
N PHE A 244 -16.28 -1.69 31.71
CA PHE A 244 -15.03 -1.86 30.97
C PHE A 244 -14.84 -3.32 30.55
N PRO A 245 -14.54 -3.61 29.27
CA PRO A 245 -14.37 -4.97 28.81
C PRO A 245 -13.06 -5.58 29.33
N ILE A 246 -13.11 -6.87 29.69
CA ILE A 246 -11.99 -7.59 30.28
C ILE A 246 -11.15 -8.24 29.17
N PRO A 247 -9.82 -8.04 29.12
CA PRO A 247 -8.98 -8.67 28.12
C PRO A 247 -8.80 -10.16 28.37
N LYS A 248 -9.11 -10.99 27.36
CA LYS A 248 -8.82 -12.44 27.37
C LYS A 248 -7.36 -12.71 26.99
N LEU A 249 -6.47 -12.47 27.94
CA LEU A 249 -5.03 -12.62 27.72
C LEU A 249 -4.57 -14.08 27.80
N PRO A 250 -3.53 -14.47 27.03
CA PRO A 250 -2.85 -15.75 27.20
C PRO A 250 -2.34 -15.95 28.65
N PRO A 251 -2.10 -17.19 29.07
CA PRO A 251 -1.46 -17.48 30.35
C PRO A 251 -0.15 -16.72 30.54
N LYS A 252 0.17 -16.39 31.80
CA LYS A 252 1.48 -15.83 32.14
C LYS A 252 2.55 -16.87 31.81
N ILE A 253 3.64 -16.42 31.23
CA ILE A 253 4.79 -17.29 30.93
C ILE A 253 5.64 -17.37 32.19
N ASP A 254 5.96 -18.58 32.64
CA ASP A 254 6.94 -18.79 33.71
C ASP A 254 8.37 -18.67 33.16
N PHE A 255 9.19 -17.88 33.85
CA PHE A 255 10.56 -17.59 33.46
C PHE A 255 11.57 -18.44 34.22
N ASN A 256 11.14 -19.22 35.22
CA ASN A 256 12.03 -19.98 36.09
C ASN A 256 12.57 -21.24 35.41
N ASP A 257 11.67 -22.05 34.84
CA ASP A 257 11.98 -23.37 34.26
C ASP A 257 12.31 -23.28 32.77
N LYS A 258 13.59 -23.01 32.48
CA LYS A 258 14.11 -22.71 31.14
C LYS A 258 15.45 -23.40 30.88
N GLU A 259 15.64 -23.82 29.64
CA GLU A 259 16.86 -24.41 29.11
C GLU A 259 17.60 -23.37 28.23
N GLU A 260 18.92 -23.23 28.40
CA GLU A 260 19.73 -22.35 27.56
C GLU A 260 19.88 -22.95 26.15
N LEU A 261 19.48 -22.20 25.11
CA LEU A 261 19.67 -22.60 23.71
C LEU A 261 21.03 -22.18 23.16
N LYS A 262 21.47 -20.96 23.51
CA LYS A 262 22.76 -20.38 23.06
C LYS A 262 23.12 -19.18 23.90
N SER A 263 24.43 -18.98 24.11
CA SER A 263 25.03 -17.80 24.72
C SER A 263 26.19 -17.26 23.88
N ILE A 264 26.55 -15.99 24.11
CA ILE A 264 27.74 -15.37 23.53
C ILE A 264 28.99 -15.83 24.30
N SER A 265 30.04 -16.27 23.59
CA SER A 265 31.35 -16.47 24.22
C SER A 265 32.03 -15.10 24.37
N LYS A 266 32.66 -14.85 25.53
CA LYS A 266 33.34 -13.58 25.86
C LYS A 266 34.36 -13.10 24.81
N SER A 267 34.82 -13.98 23.91
CA SER A 267 35.75 -13.69 22.81
C SER A 267 35.11 -13.12 21.53
N SER A 268 33.78 -12.98 21.46
CA SER A 268 33.05 -12.64 20.23
C SER A 268 32.46 -11.21 20.20
N PHE A 269 33.10 -10.26 20.88
CA PHE A 269 32.86 -8.84 20.65
C PHE A 269 33.39 -8.43 19.26
N PHE A 270 32.60 -8.70 18.22
CA PHE A 270 32.70 -7.95 16.98
C PHE A 270 31.55 -6.97 16.93
N THR A 271 31.82 -5.76 17.44
CA THR A 271 31.16 -4.54 16.99
C THR A 271 31.35 -4.45 15.47
N THR A 272 30.46 -5.07 14.71
CA THR A 272 30.34 -4.74 13.29
C THR A 272 29.46 -3.50 13.17
N ALA A 273 29.94 -2.39 13.73
CA ALA A 273 29.75 -1.11 13.06
C ALA A 273 30.52 -1.21 11.74
N ARG A 274 29.96 -1.95 10.76
CA ARG A 274 30.46 -1.93 9.39
C ARG A 274 30.32 -0.49 8.94
N SER A 275 31.44 0.19 8.67
CA SER A 275 31.40 1.42 7.91
C SER A 275 30.75 1.07 6.56
N TYR A 276 29.49 1.45 6.39
CA TYR A 276 28.78 1.20 5.15
C TYR A 276 29.31 2.20 4.11
N ASN A 277 30.24 1.75 3.28
CA ASN A 277 30.75 2.48 2.11
C ASN A 277 29.93 2.21 0.84
N GLY A 278 28.64 1.86 0.96
CA GLY A 278 27.79 1.59 -0.19
C GLY A 278 27.02 2.83 -0.70
N LYS A 279 26.24 2.63 -1.77
CA LYS A 279 25.53 3.70 -2.50
C LYS A 279 24.62 4.57 -1.61
N TYR A 280 24.01 3.99 -0.58
CA TYR A 280 23.06 4.70 0.28
C TYR A 280 23.80 5.43 1.41
N LYS A 281 23.90 6.76 1.34
CA LYS A 281 24.36 7.58 2.47
C LYS A 281 23.18 7.92 3.39
N ILE A 282 23.43 8.02 4.69
CA ILE A 282 22.46 8.57 5.65
C ILE A 282 22.32 10.07 5.33
N SER A 283 21.34 10.42 4.51
CA SER A 283 20.95 11.82 4.27
C SER A 283 19.49 12.02 4.68
N PRO A 284 19.11 13.23 5.11
CA PRO A 284 17.71 13.58 5.37
C PRO A 284 16.78 13.31 4.17
N ASP A 285 17.32 13.36 2.95
CA ASP A 285 16.57 13.12 1.70
C ASP A 285 16.29 11.63 1.44
N ASN A 286 17.02 10.73 2.10
CA ASN A 286 16.85 9.28 1.99
C ASN A 286 15.86 8.70 3.04
N ARG A 287 15.00 9.55 3.63
CA ARG A 287 13.96 9.11 4.61
C ARG A 287 12.99 8.04 4.08
N GLY A 288 13.00 7.77 2.76
CA GLY A 288 12.24 6.71 2.09
C GLY A 288 13.07 5.49 1.62
N ALA A 289 14.31 5.31 2.09
CA ALA A 289 15.17 4.21 1.66
C ALA A 289 14.43 2.86 1.72
N SER A 290 14.50 2.10 0.62
CA SER A 290 13.83 0.80 0.50
C SER A 290 14.18 -0.09 1.70
N PRO A 291 13.31 -1.03 2.10
CA PRO A 291 13.61 -1.92 3.21
C PRO A 291 15.03 -2.51 3.13
N GLY A 292 15.48 -2.91 1.94
CA GLY A 292 16.85 -3.40 1.67
C GLY A 292 17.94 -2.38 2.00
N ALA A 293 17.78 -1.13 1.57
CA ALA A 293 18.72 -0.06 1.89
C ALA A 293 18.78 0.24 3.41
N ARG A 294 17.64 0.18 4.11
CA ARG A 294 17.61 0.30 5.59
C ARG A 294 18.34 -0.85 6.27
N LYS A 295 18.16 -2.10 5.82
CA LYS A 295 18.91 -3.26 6.33
C LYS A 295 20.41 -3.14 6.07
N SER A 296 20.82 -2.61 4.91
CA SER A 296 22.24 -2.39 4.61
C SER A 296 22.88 -1.30 5.47
N LEU A 297 22.13 -0.26 5.83
CA LEU A 297 22.60 0.85 6.65
C LEU A 297 22.64 0.53 8.15
N PHE A 298 21.58 -0.09 8.67
CA PHE A 298 21.38 -0.27 10.12
C PHE A 298 21.59 -1.71 10.58
N GLY A 299 21.84 -2.66 9.67
CA GLY A 299 21.85 -4.07 9.99
C GLY A 299 20.47 -4.60 10.40
N GLU A 300 20.47 -5.76 11.04
CA GLU A 300 19.30 -6.31 11.72
C GLU A 300 19.43 -6.06 13.22
N TYR A 301 18.38 -5.56 13.85
CA TYR A 301 18.34 -5.30 15.29
C TYR A 301 16.96 -5.63 15.84
N LEU A 302 16.86 -5.82 17.15
CA LEU A 302 15.61 -6.07 17.86
C LEU A 302 15.10 -4.77 18.48
N VAL A 303 13.79 -4.64 18.62
CA VAL A 303 13.15 -3.57 19.39
C VAL A 303 12.18 -4.17 20.40
N LEU A 304 11.97 -3.45 21.50
CA LEU A 304 10.86 -3.74 22.40
C LEU A 304 9.54 -3.26 21.76
N GLN A 305 8.54 -4.13 21.71
CA GLN A 305 7.19 -3.79 21.27
C GLN A 305 6.17 -4.36 22.25
N ARG A 306 5.02 -3.69 22.43
CA ARG A 306 3.95 -4.23 23.29
C ARG A 306 3.46 -5.53 22.69
N ARG A 307 3.29 -6.54 23.54
CA ARG A 307 2.97 -7.92 23.13
C ARG A 307 1.58 -8.04 22.49
N TYR A 308 0.67 -7.16 22.90
CA TYR A 308 -0.75 -7.20 22.57
C TYR A 308 -1.15 -5.99 21.75
N ASN A 309 -2.09 -6.18 20.81
CA ASN A 309 -2.74 -5.07 20.12
C ASN A 309 -3.70 -4.40 21.12
N ILE A 310 -3.66 -3.07 21.19
CA ILE A 310 -4.40 -2.31 22.20
C ILE A 310 -5.33 -1.34 21.50
N LEU A 311 -6.63 -1.48 21.75
CA LEU A 311 -7.63 -0.50 21.32
C LEU A 311 -7.50 0.76 22.20
N GLN A 312 -6.76 1.74 21.69
CA GLN A 312 -6.46 2.99 22.38
C GLN A 312 -7.71 3.70 22.96
N PRO A 313 -8.87 3.74 22.28
CA PRO A 313 -10.06 4.40 22.82
C PRO A 313 -10.56 3.82 24.14
N ILE A 314 -10.40 2.50 24.36
CA ILE A 314 -10.81 1.82 25.60
C ILE A 314 -9.90 2.25 26.76
N ILE A 315 -8.59 2.31 26.51
CA ILE A 315 -7.62 2.79 27.51
C ILE A 315 -7.88 4.26 27.85
N ALA A 316 -8.16 5.09 26.85
CA ALA A 316 -8.47 6.50 27.08
C ALA A 316 -9.74 6.69 27.95
N ASP A 317 -10.81 5.93 27.71
CA ASP A 317 -12.01 5.96 28.54
C ASP A 317 -11.76 5.47 29.96
N TYR A 318 -11.01 4.38 30.10
CA TYR A 318 -10.63 3.83 31.39
C TYR A 318 -9.87 4.87 32.23
N LEU A 319 -8.84 5.49 31.65
CA LEU A 319 -8.07 6.53 32.32
C LEU A 319 -8.92 7.78 32.62
N ARG A 320 -9.81 8.19 31.72
CA ARG A 320 -10.73 9.32 31.95
C ARG A 320 -11.66 9.07 33.13
N PHE A 321 -12.21 7.86 33.26
CA PHE A 321 -13.09 7.50 34.36
C PHE A 321 -12.37 7.66 35.71
N TRP A 322 -11.19 7.06 35.85
CA TRP A 322 -10.41 7.14 37.09
C TRP A 322 -9.88 8.54 37.37
N ARG A 323 -9.47 9.29 36.34
CA ARG A 323 -9.10 10.71 36.49
C ARG A 323 -10.25 11.54 37.04
N LYS A 324 -11.46 11.38 36.50
CA LYS A 324 -12.66 12.09 36.99
C LYS A 324 -12.98 11.68 38.42
N LYS A 325 -12.89 10.39 38.76
CA LYS A 325 -13.11 9.88 40.12
C LYS A 325 -12.10 10.43 41.13
N LYS A 326 -10.83 10.58 40.73
CA LYS A 326 -9.76 11.19 41.53
C LYS A 326 -9.84 12.72 41.60
N ASN A 327 -10.67 13.33 40.74
CA ASN A 327 -10.82 14.78 40.59
C ASN A 327 -9.49 15.52 40.35
N ILE A 328 -8.69 15.02 39.41
CA ILE A 328 -7.39 15.59 39.05
C ILE A 328 -7.35 16.00 37.57
N THR A 329 -6.69 17.12 37.27
CA THR A 329 -6.50 17.60 35.90
C THR A 329 -5.30 16.93 35.21
N THR A 330 -5.27 16.96 33.87
CA THR A 330 -4.09 16.46 33.13
C THR A 330 -2.83 17.26 33.41
N LYS A 331 -2.95 18.57 33.64
CA LYS A 331 -1.81 19.44 34.01
C LYS A 331 -1.21 19.06 35.36
N GLU A 332 -2.03 18.68 36.34
CA GLU A 332 -1.54 18.17 37.62
C GLU A 332 -0.86 16.82 37.47
N ILE A 333 -1.39 15.93 36.62
CA ILE A 333 -0.73 14.66 36.28
C ILE A 333 0.64 14.90 35.62
N ASP A 334 0.71 15.80 34.63
CA ASP A 334 1.98 16.19 33.99
C ASP A 334 2.99 16.69 35.05
N LYS A 335 2.55 17.56 35.96
CA LYS A 335 3.39 18.05 37.08
C LYS A 335 3.89 16.92 37.98
N LEU A 336 3.03 15.96 38.34
CA LEU A 336 3.39 14.81 39.17
C LEU A 336 4.36 13.86 38.47
N LEU A 337 4.26 13.71 37.15
CA LEU A 337 5.12 12.85 36.34
C LEU A 337 6.40 13.55 35.87
N GLY A 338 6.51 14.87 36.03
CA GLY A 338 7.62 15.68 35.52
C GLY A 338 7.57 15.90 34.01
N TYR A 339 6.39 15.95 33.41
CA TYR A 339 6.15 16.26 32.00
C TYR A 339 5.65 17.69 31.80
N SER A 340 5.85 18.22 30.59
CA SER A 340 5.39 19.56 30.21
C SER A 340 4.00 19.55 29.58
N ASP A 341 3.75 18.64 28.64
CA ASP A 341 2.44 18.49 27.97
C ASP A 341 2.33 17.10 27.32
N THR A 342 2.41 16.03 28.11
CA THR A 342 2.39 14.64 27.60
C THR A 342 1.14 13.91 28.03
N ALA A 343 0.73 14.06 29.29
CA ALA A 343 -0.35 13.29 29.89
C ALA A 343 -1.67 13.49 29.13
N GLY A 344 -1.91 14.70 28.61
CA GLY A 344 -3.10 15.03 27.81
C GLY A 344 -3.36 14.07 26.64
N HIS A 345 -2.31 13.53 26.01
CA HIS A 345 -2.44 12.58 24.89
C HIS A 345 -3.07 11.25 25.31
N TRP A 346 -2.86 10.79 26.54
CA TRP A 346 -3.37 9.50 27.00
C TRP A 346 -4.88 9.50 27.27
N PHE A 347 -5.48 10.68 27.42
CA PHE A 347 -6.91 10.86 27.68
C PHE A 347 -7.67 11.33 26.44
N ARG A 348 -7.10 11.17 25.23
CA ARG A 348 -7.77 11.51 23.97
C ARG A 348 -8.13 10.25 23.19
N LYS A 349 -9.14 10.34 22.31
CA LYS A 349 -9.60 9.24 21.45
C LYS A 349 -9.39 9.52 19.96
N ASP A 350 -8.98 10.74 19.61
CA ASP A 350 -8.83 11.14 18.22
C ASP A 350 -7.60 10.47 17.62
N THR A 351 -7.76 9.89 16.43
CA THR A 351 -6.65 9.41 15.61
C THR A 351 -6.07 10.59 14.83
N GLY A 352 -5.35 11.47 15.51
CA GLY A 352 -4.73 12.62 14.87
C GLY A 352 -3.53 12.22 13.98
N SER A 353 -3.49 12.73 12.75
CA SER A 353 -2.28 12.68 11.91
C SER A 353 -1.14 13.52 12.52
N TRP A 354 0.11 13.13 12.26
CA TRP A 354 1.32 13.87 12.68
C TRP A 354 1.52 14.02 14.20
N GLY A 355 1.19 12.99 14.99
CA GLY A 355 1.53 12.93 16.42
C GLY A 355 0.60 13.75 17.34
N ARG A 356 -0.54 14.23 16.82
CA ARG A 356 -1.53 15.00 17.60
C ARG A 356 -2.66 14.16 18.20
N GLY A 357 -2.75 12.88 17.83
CA GLY A 357 -3.79 11.97 18.32
C GLY A 357 -3.57 11.42 19.73
N GLY A 358 -4.55 10.65 20.19
CA GLY A 358 -4.48 9.84 21.40
C GLY A 358 -3.33 8.84 21.37
N SER A 359 -2.70 8.63 22.53
CA SER A 359 -1.58 7.67 22.67
C SER A 359 -1.80 6.75 23.88
N ILE A 360 -0.96 5.71 23.98
CA ILE A 360 -0.99 4.74 25.09
C ILE A 360 0.21 5.03 26.00
N PRO A 361 0.02 5.18 27.33
CA PRO A 361 1.12 5.38 28.28
C PRO A 361 2.19 4.29 28.16
N LEU A 362 3.46 4.67 28.27
CA LEU A 362 4.57 3.71 28.38
C LEU A 362 4.37 2.82 29.62
N PRO A 363 4.95 1.61 29.69
CA PRO A 363 4.76 0.72 30.83
C PRO A 363 5.08 1.36 32.19
N ASP A 364 6.17 2.12 32.31
CA ASP A 364 6.49 2.83 33.56
C ASP A 364 5.49 3.95 33.87
N ASP A 365 5.09 4.70 32.84
CA ASP A 365 4.09 5.75 32.97
C ASP A 365 2.72 5.18 33.38
N TRP A 366 2.37 3.97 32.92
CA TRP A 366 1.15 3.26 33.30
C TRP A 366 1.10 2.99 34.81
N PHE A 367 2.18 2.46 35.38
CA PHE A 367 2.23 2.19 36.83
C PHE A 367 2.28 3.46 37.66
N ARG A 368 2.99 4.51 37.22
CA ARG A 368 2.94 5.82 37.89
C ARG A 368 1.55 6.44 37.83
N LEU A 369 0.85 6.33 36.69
CA LEU A 369 -0.55 6.74 36.59
C LEU A 369 -1.44 5.92 37.53
N LYS A 370 -1.18 4.63 37.68
CA LYS A 370 -1.91 3.76 38.62
C LYS A 370 -1.76 4.24 40.05
N GLU A 371 -0.56 4.62 40.48
CA GLU A 371 -0.31 5.21 41.79
C GLU A 371 -1.05 6.54 41.98
N ILE A 372 -1.03 7.42 40.96
CA ILE A 372 -1.68 8.73 41.01
C ILE A 372 -3.21 8.59 41.05
N LEU A 373 -3.78 7.77 40.17
CA LEU A 373 -5.22 7.68 39.92
C LEU A 373 -5.92 6.62 40.78
N GLY A 374 -5.19 5.60 41.25
CA GLY A 374 -5.71 4.51 42.07
C GLY A 374 -6.62 3.54 41.33
N PHE A 375 -6.33 3.24 40.07
CA PHE A 375 -7.12 2.32 39.25
C PHE A 375 -6.71 0.84 39.43
N ASP A 376 -7.59 -0.08 39.06
CA ASP A 376 -7.38 -1.53 39.22
C ASP A 376 -6.39 -2.13 38.19
N ASP A 377 -6.15 -3.45 38.24
CA ASP A 377 -5.16 -4.15 37.42
C ASP A 377 -5.69 -4.76 36.11
N ILE A 378 -6.96 -4.52 35.74
CA ILE A 378 -7.63 -5.18 34.60
C ILE A 378 -6.81 -5.06 33.30
N TYR A 379 -6.17 -3.91 33.08
CA TYR A 379 -5.40 -3.63 31.86
C TYR A 379 -3.87 -3.65 32.03
N ASP A 380 -3.35 -3.96 33.23
CA ASP A 380 -1.91 -3.90 33.49
C ASP A 380 -1.14 -4.74 32.48
N ARG A 381 -1.46 -6.03 32.39
CA ARG A 381 -0.79 -6.95 31.45
C ARG A 381 -0.98 -6.55 29.99
N LEU A 382 -2.14 -6.01 29.63
CA LEU A 382 -2.44 -5.59 28.26
C LEU A 382 -1.50 -4.44 27.83
N VAL A 383 -1.29 -3.47 28.72
CA VAL A 383 -0.51 -2.25 28.43
C VAL A 383 0.98 -2.46 28.61
N THR A 384 1.40 -3.29 29.58
CA THR A 384 2.79 -3.35 30.04
C THR A 384 3.56 -4.59 29.59
N GLU A 385 2.93 -5.67 29.14
CA GLU A 385 3.69 -6.80 28.59
C GLU A 385 4.28 -6.44 27.21
N TYR A 386 5.56 -6.76 27.03
CA TYR A 386 6.30 -6.52 25.80
C TYR A 386 7.09 -7.75 25.37
N HIS A 387 7.50 -7.75 24.10
CA HIS A 387 8.35 -8.78 23.51
C HIS A 387 9.39 -8.16 22.57
N LEU A 388 10.37 -8.97 22.17
CA LEU A 388 11.36 -8.58 21.18
C LEU A 388 10.84 -8.83 19.77
N VAL A 389 10.99 -7.82 18.91
CA VAL A 389 10.64 -7.90 17.50
C VAL A 389 11.85 -7.53 16.65
N LEU A 390 12.20 -8.40 15.71
CA LEU A 390 13.28 -8.17 14.75
C LEU A 390 12.86 -7.13 13.72
N GLN A 391 13.65 -6.07 13.63
CA GLN A 391 13.66 -5.11 12.54
C GLN A 391 14.61 -5.61 11.46
N THR A 392 14.01 -6.07 10.37
CA THR A 392 14.68 -6.53 9.14
C THR A 392 13.81 -6.14 7.95
N VAL A 393 14.29 -6.41 6.73
CA VAL A 393 13.43 -6.37 5.55
C VAL A 393 12.36 -7.42 5.71
N LYS A 394 11.11 -6.98 5.84
CA LYS A 394 9.96 -7.88 5.82
C LYS A 394 9.30 -7.75 4.45
N PRO A 395 8.98 -8.87 3.79
CA PRO A 395 8.11 -8.82 2.62
C PRO A 395 6.75 -8.26 3.02
N TYR A 396 6.07 -7.61 2.08
CA TYR A 396 4.66 -7.26 2.29
C TYR A 396 3.85 -8.57 2.33
N PRO A 397 2.92 -8.77 3.30
CA PRO A 397 2.27 -10.07 3.52
C PRO A 397 1.57 -10.64 2.28
N GLU A 398 0.95 -9.78 1.48
CA GLU A 398 0.17 -10.17 0.30
C GLU A 398 1.02 -10.30 -0.97
N GLY A 399 2.33 -10.07 -0.87
CA GLY A 399 3.27 -10.25 -1.98
C GLY A 399 3.92 -8.96 -2.46
N LYS A 400 4.78 -9.09 -3.49
CA LYS A 400 5.53 -7.97 -4.05
C LYS A 400 4.69 -7.22 -5.08
N ASN A 401 4.98 -5.93 -5.23
CA ASN A 401 4.46 -5.15 -6.35
C ASN A 401 4.82 -5.86 -7.68
N PRO A 402 3.89 -5.96 -8.65
CA PRO A 402 4.11 -6.67 -9.91
C PRO A 402 5.22 -6.09 -10.78
N GLY A 403 5.65 -4.86 -10.53
CA GLY A 403 6.58 -4.13 -11.40
C GLY A 403 5.88 -3.55 -12.63
N ASP A 404 6.67 -2.88 -13.46
CA ASP A 404 6.22 -2.13 -14.64
C ASP A 404 6.53 -2.85 -15.97
N VAL A 405 6.94 -4.12 -15.93
CA VAL A 405 7.05 -4.97 -17.12
C VAL A 405 6.02 -6.09 -17.02
N TRP A 406 5.05 -6.09 -17.93
CA TRP A 406 3.93 -7.02 -17.93
C TRP A 406 4.03 -7.96 -19.12
N ASP A 407 4.31 -9.23 -18.83
CA ASP A 407 4.28 -10.31 -19.82
C ASP A 407 2.84 -10.74 -20.09
N ILE A 408 2.27 -10.28 -21.20
CA ILE A 408 0.89 -10.60 -21.59
C ILE A 408 0.87 -11.00 -23.06
N LYS A 409 0.32 -12.19 -23.35
CA LYS A 409 0.20 -12.69 -24.72
C LYS A 409 -0.82 -11.87 -25.50
N THR A 410 -0.55 -11.62 -26.77
CA THR A 410 -1.55 -11.11 -27.72
C THR A 410 -2.67 -12.14 -27.89
N GLN A 411 -3.91 -11.67 -28.04
CA GLN A 411 -5.10 -12.50 -28.26
C GLN A 411 -5.79 -12.06 -29.56
N PRO A 412 -5.89 -12.92 -30.58
CA PRO A 412 -6.69 -12.62 -31.76
C PRO A 412 -8.18 -12.67 -31.40
N PHE A 413 -8.99 -11.83 -32.02
CA PHE A 413 -10.45 -11.88 -31.87
C PHE A 413 -11.10 -12.01 -33.26
N PRO A 414 -11.68 -13.17 -33.65
CA PRO A 414 -12.10 -13.41 -35.04
C PRO A 414 -13.20 -12.49 -35.59
N GLU A 415 -14.15 -12.09 -34.74
CA GLU A 415 -15.27 -11.19 -35.09
C GLU A 415 -14.83 -9.73 -35.27
N ALA A 416 -13.54 -9.51 -35.07
CA ALA A 416 -12.85 -8.27 -35.11
C ALA A 416 -11.63 -8.44 -36.00
N HIS A 417 -11.61 -7.84 -37.19
CA HIS A 417 -10.40 -7.85 -38.02
C HIS A 417 -9.22 -7.03 -37.42
N PHE A 418 -9.15 -6.86 -36.10
CA PHE A 418 -8.29 -5.94 -35.38
C PHE A 418 -7.59 -6.61 -34.19
N ALA A 419 -6.39 -6.09 -33.88
CA ALA A 419 -5.70 -6.42 -32.65
C ALA A 419 -6.37 -5.67 -31.49
N THR A 420 -7.38 -6.29 -30.88
CA THR A 420 -7.86 -5.89 -29.56
C THR A 420 -6.70 -5.95 -28.58
N PHE A 421 -6.39 -4.88 -27.84
CA PHE A 421 -5.42 -5.02 -26.75
C PHE A 421 -5.99 -6.01 -25.71
N PRO A 422 -5.19 -6.98 -25.20
CA PRO A 422 -5.71 -8.19 -24.55
C PRO A 422 -6.55 -7.90 -23.30
N GLU A 423 -7.54 -8.77 -23.02
CA GLU A 423 -8.39 -8.62 -21.83
C GLU A 423 -7.59 -8.55 -20.53
N GLU A 424 -6.50 -9.32 -20.43
CA GLU A 424 -5.61 -9.31 -19.25
C GLU A 424 -4.89 -7.97 -19.07
N LEU A 425 -4.53 -7.28 -20.16
CA LEU A 425 -3.92 -5.94 -20.07
C LEU A 425 -4.92 -4.95 -19.46
N VAL A 426 -6.15 -4.97 -19.96
CA VAL A 426 -7.25 -4.16 -19.43
C VAL A 426 -7.55 -4.52 -17.98
N ARG A 427 -7.61 -5.82 -17.67
CA ARG A 427 -7.89 -6.34 -16.33
C ARG A 427 -6.93 -5.77 -15.31
N ARG A 428 -5.62 -5.76 -15.60
CA ARG A 428 -4.61 -5.14 -14.72
C ARG A 428 -4.82 -3.64 -14.55
N CYS A 429 -5.10 -2.91 -15.63
CA CYS A 429 -5.37 -1.47 -15.56
C CYS A 429 -6.59 -1.16 -14.68
N ILE A 430 -7.68 -1.92 -14.84
CA ILE A 430 -8.92 -1.71 -14.09
C ILE A 430 -8.75 -2.09 -12.61
N LEU A 431 -8.13 -3.22 -12.30
CA LEU A 431 -7.84 -3.61 -10.92
C LEU A 431 -6.93 -2.59 -10.22
N ALA A 432 -5.99 -2.02 -10.96
CA ALA A 432 -5.10 -0.99 -10.43
C ALA A 432 -5.81 0.35 -10.20
N GLY A 433 -6.52 0.85 -11.20
CA GLY A 433 -6.96 2.23 -11.25
C GLY A 433 -8.44 2.49 -11.00
N CYS A 434 -9.28 1.46 -10.94
CA CYS A 434 -10.71 1.62 -10.73
C CYS A 434 -11.15 0.98 -9.40
N PRO A 435 -11.70 1.78 -8.46
CA PRO A 435 -12.27 1.21 -7.25
C PRO A 435 -13.40 0.23 -7.57
N GLN A 436 -13.70 -0.66 -6.64
CA GLN A 436 -14.83 -1.57 -6.78
C GLN A 436 -16.12 -0.77 -6.99
N GLU A 437 -16.99 -1.22 -7.90
CA GLU A 437 -18.22 -0.53 -8.30
C GLU A 437 -18.01 0.86 -8.95
N GLY A 438 -16.76 1.23 -9.25
CA GLY A 438 -16.43 2.46 -9.97
C GLY A 438 -16.80 2.41 -11.46
N ILE A 439 -16.61 3.54 -12.13
CA ILE A 439 -16.94 3.72 -13.55
C ILE A 439 -15.65 3.79 -14.40
N VAL A 440 -15.55 2.92 -15.40
CA VAL A 440 -14.46 2.88 -16.38
C VAL A 440 -14.88 3.55 -17.69
N LEU A 441 -14.07 4.42 -18.25
CA LEU A 441 -14.28 5.04 -19.56
C LEU A 441 -13.31 4.46 -20.59
N ASP A 442 -13.84 4.16 -21.78
CA ASP A 442 -13.04 3.95 -22.99
C ASP A 442 -13.52 4.90 -24.10
N PRO A 443 -12.76 5.98 -24.41
CA PRO A 443 -13.10 6.91 -25.48
C PRO A 443 -12.96 6.34 -26.90
N PHE A 444 -12.35 5.15 -27.04
CA PHE A 444 -12.08 4.49 -28.32
C PHE A 444 -12.41 3.00 -28.23
N ALA A 445 -13.67 2.69 -27.94
CA ALA A 445 -14.07 1.39 -27.41
C ALA A 445 -13.84 0.21 -28.36
N GLY A 446 -13.86 0.39 -29.68
CA GLY A 446 -13.71 -0.67 -30.66
C GLY A 446 -14.68 -1.82 -30.40
N SER A 447 -14.18 -3.04 -30.20
CA SER A 447 -15.03 -4.20 -29.86
C SER A 447 -15.69 -4.14 -28.49
N GLY A 448 -15.36 -3.16 -27.63
CA GLY A 448 -15.85 -3.08 -26.26
C GLY A 448 -15.11 -4.00 -25.28
N THR A 449 -13.82 -4.27 -25.52
CA THR A 449 -13.01 -5.09 -24.61
C THR A 449 -12.97 -4.50 -23.21
N THR A 450 -12.78 -3.17 -23.11
CA THR A 450 -12.76 -2.46 -21.83
C THR A 450 -14.06 -2.62 -21.05
N GLY A 451 -15.20 -2.46 -21.72
CA GLY A 451 -16.52 -2.60 -21.06
C GLY A 451 -16.81 -4.03 -20.61
N LYS A 452 -16.45 -5.02 -21.43
CA LYS A 452 -16.58 -6.44 -21.08
C LYS A 452 -15.78 -6.76 -19.81
N VAL A 453 -14.51 -6.35 -19.76
CA VAL A 453 -13.64 -6.62 -18.60
C VAL A 453 -14.09 -5.83 -17.36
N ALA A 454 -14.54 -4.58 -17.51
CA ALA A 454 -15.10 -3.81 -16.40
C ALA A 454 -16.30 -4.52 -15.77
N GLN A 455 -17.23 -5.03 -16.59
CA GLN A 455 -18.40 -5.78 -16.14
C GLN A 455 -18.01 -7.10 -15.44
N ASP A 456 -17.06 -7.86 -15.98
CA ASP A 456 -16.55 -9.09 -15.35
C ASP A 456 -15.93 -8.80 -13.96
N LEU A 457 -15.37 -7.61 -13.78
CA LEU A 457 -14.80 -7.11 -12.53
C LEU A 457 -15.80 -6.32 -11.66
N ARG A 458 -17.10 -6.39 -11.94
CA ARG A 458 -18.16 -5.69 -11.17
C ARG A 458 -17.97 -4.17 -11.10
N ARG A 459 -17.64 -3.56 -12.23
CA ARG A 459 -17.57 -2.11 -12.44
C ARG A 459 -18.49 -1.70 -13.58
N GLU A 460 -18.91 -0.45 -13.59
CA GLU A 460 -19.65 0.12 -14.71
C GLU A 460 -18.69 0.60 -15.80
N ALA A 461 -19.18 0.72 -17.03
CA ALA A 461 -18.38 1.22 -18.14
C ALA A 461 -19.15 2.17 -19.05
N ILE A 462 -18.47 3.23 -19.48
CA ILE A 462 -18.90 4.13 -20.54
C ILE A 462 -18.00 3.89 -21.74
N LEU A 463 -18.61 3.57 -22.89
CA LEU A 463 -17.90 3.24 -24.12
C LEU A 463 -18.28 4.26 -25.20
N ILE A 464 -17.28 4.91 -25.78
CA ILE A 464 -17.45 5.81 -26.92
C ILE A 464 -16.86 5.13 -28.15
N GLU A 465 -17.67 5.04 -29.20
CA GLU A 465 -17.27 4.43 -30.47
C GLU A 465 -17.90 5.22 -31.62
N LEU A 466 -17.10 5.50 -32.63
CA LEU A 466 -17.49 6.28 -33.79
C LEU A 466 -18.25 5.43 -34.80
N ILE A 467 -17.79 4.20 -35.03
CA ILE A 467 -18.22 3.35 -36.14
C ILE A 467 -19.43 2.49 -35.72
N PRO A 468 -20.64 2.70 -36.31
CA PRO A 468 -21.87 2.02 -35.92
C PRO A 468 -21.81 0.50 -35.90
N GLU A 469 -21.03 -0.11 -36.80
CA GLU A 469 -20.87 -1.55 -36.95
C GLU A 469 -20.33 -2.22 -35.68
N TYR A 470 -19.50 -1.51 -34.92
CA TYR A 470 -18.94 -2.00 -33.67
C TYR A 470 -19.96 -2.09 -32.55
N LEU A 471 -21.08 -1.36 -32.62
CA LEU A 471 -22.14 -1.41 -31.61
C LEU A 471 -22.70 -2.83 -31.45
N ASN A 472 -22.87 -3.57 -32.54
CA ASN A 472 -23.35 -4.95 -32.50
C ASN A 472 -22.35 -5.88 -31.80
N ILE A 473 -21.05 -5.66 -31.99
CA ILE A 473 -19.99 -6.41 -31.31
C ILE A 473 -19.99 -6.08 -29.82
N ILE A 474 -20.07 -4.79 -29.48
CA ILE A 474 -20.14 -4.31 -28.09
C ILE A 474 -21.33 -4.93 -27.37
N LYS A 475 -22.54 -4.91 -27.97
CA LYS A 475 -23.76 -5.50 -27.39
C LYS A 475 -23.65 -7.01 -27.18
N LYS A 476 -22.93 -7.74 -28.03
CA LYS A 476 -22.69 -9.18 -27.86
C LYS A 476 -21.71 -9.47 -26.73
N ARG A 477 -20.68 -8.64 -26.58
CA ARG A 477 -19.61 -8.84 -25.58
C ARG A 477 -19.96 -8.33 -24.19
N CYS A 478 -20.60 -7.16 -24.13
CA CYS A 478 -21.01 -6.52 -22.88
C CYS A 478 -22.42 -6.98 -22.54
N ARG A 479 -22.57 -7.74 -21.45
CA ARG A 479 -23.83 -8.42 -21.10
C ARG A 479 -24.95 -7.45 -20.72
N ASN A 480 -24.60 -6.28 -20.19
CA ASN A 480 -25.54 -5.33 -19.59
C ASN A 480 -25.42 -3.92 -20.19
N VAL A 481 -25.56 -3.76 -21.50
CA VAL A 481 -25.63 -2.42 -22.13
C VAL A 481 -26.96 -1.77 -21.74
N LYS A 482 -26.93 -0.84 -20.78
CA LYS A 482 -28.12 -0.15 -20.24
C LYS A 482 -28.69 0.88 -21.22
N GLU A 483 -27.83 1.64 -21.89
CA GLU A 483 -28.20 2.77 -22.73
C GLU A 483 -27.25 2.90 -23.92
N VAL A 484 -27.77 3.38 -25.05
CA VAL A 484 -26.97 3.74 -26.24
C VAL A 484 -27.38 5.13 -26.69
N ILE A 485 -26.47 6.09 -26.52
CA ILE A 485 -26.65 7.48 -26.97
C ILE A 485 -25.96 7.66 -28.33
N TYR A 486 -26.68 8.22 -29.30
CA TYR A 486 -26.14 8.62 -30.60
C TYR A 486 -25.84 10.12 -30.56
N VAL A 487 -24.61 10.47 -30.91
CA VAL A 487 -24.10 11.84 -30.87
C VAL A 487 -23.89 12.29 -32.30
N GLU A 488 -24.72 13.23 -32.76
CA GLU A 488 -24.70 13.79 -34.12
C GLU A 488 -23.52 14.73 -34.37
#